data_AF-A0A928D871-F1
#
_entry.id   AF-A0A928D871-F1
#
_cell.length_a   1.000
_cell.length_b   1.000
_cell.length_c   1.000
_cell.angle_alpha   90.00
_cell.angle_beta   90.00
_cell.angle_gamma   90.00
#
_symmetry.space_group_name_H-M   'P 1'
#
loop_
_entity.id
_entity.type
_entity.pdbx_description
1 polymer ?
#
loop_
_entity_poly.entity_id
_entity_poly.type
_entity_poly.pdbx_seq_one_letter_code
_entity_poly.pdbx_strand_id
1 'polypeptide(L)'
;LSETDEGDILCFLPGEGEIKRCAEELNGVPDVFPLYGALSKEEQDCAVSPPLPGRRRIILATSIAETSLTIPGITVVVDCGLMRVSRFSPSSGMSRLETLPLTQDRAEQRRGRAGRVRPGVCWRLWTERENASRPPAMKPEILEADLASTVLSAALWGTVRIDGLPWLTPPPESAWANAVSLLRMLGALDDDGRITDAGRRMARFAAHPRLANMMIMSGAADLAAIIEEGAPHGITDVRDVRLTSRMKELARRWRRMCADEGSVPIDPGEALAYAFPDRIGRNRGNGTFQLSGGRGAFLDRTEALSREEFLVCCDLDDRGGDARIRLAAAISRGAIEEIFADRIRECETCSWDRRRETVKTVRQRTFGKMVLEEHDCQHVVSEEAMQSALFDGIRRKGVANLPCWTKGTRRLQARIDFLRRAMPDAEPPWPDVSDDGLAARLEDWFRGFVSGMTRWAHLERLDIAAVLDVALSDSGHDRRELDRLAPSKMDVPSGSEITIQYEEGPFCEVRLQECFGMLSTPKVANGRVPVVMRLLSPAQRPVQVTKDLASFWKEGYPLVRKDMRGRYPKHYWPEDPFTAVATRRVRPVG
;
A
#
# COMPACT_ATOMS: atom_id res chain seq x y z
N LEU A 1 30.22 38.40 23.32
CA LEU A 1 29.64 39.76 23.20
C LEU A 1 30.80 40.73 23.35
N SER A 2 30.91 41.75 22.50
CA SER A 2 31.98 42.72 22.62
C SER A 2 31.66 43.71 23.76
N GLU A 3 32.69 44.25 24.44
CA GLU A 3 32.51 45.28 25.46
C GLU A 3 31.88 46.57 24.91
N THR A 4 31.82 46.73 23.58
CA THR A 4 31.29 47.90 22.88
C THR A 4 29.80 47.80 22.53
N ASP A 5 29.15 46.66 22.75
CA ASP A 5 27.74 46.46 22.42
C ASP A 5 26.82 47.04 23.52
N GLU A 6 26.44 48.31 23.40
CA GLU A 6 25.52 48.99 24.33
C GLU A 6 24.03 48.66 24.08
N GLY A 7 23.23 48.55 25.15
CA GLY A 7 21.76 48.38 25.12
C GLY A 7 21.30 46.94 25.39
N ASP A 8 20.00 46.72 25.48
CA ASP A 8 19.44 45.46 26.00
C ASP A 8 19.60 44.30 25.02
N ILE A 9 19.67 43.08 25.58
CA ILE A 9 19.84 41.82 24.85
C ILE A 9 18.50 41.10 24.77
N LEU A 10 18.14 40.67 23.57
CA LEU A 10 17.04 39.74 23.33
C LEU A 10 17.60 38.41 22.79
N CYS A 11 17.48 37.35 23.58
CA CYS A 11 17.89 36.00 23.20
C CYS A 11 16.66 35.18 22.79
N PHE A 12 16.66 34.66 21.56
CA PHE A 12 15.62 33.77 21.06
C PHE A 12 15.96 32.31 21.34
N LEU A 13 15.05 31.61 22.03
CA LEU A 13 15.14 30.20 22.40
C LEU A 13 13.85 29.45 21.95
N PRO A 14 13.92 28.13 21.69
CA PRO A 14 12.80 27.39 21.10
C PRO A 14 11.67 27.08 22.09
N GLY A 15 11.83 27.29 23.39
CA GLY A 15 10.74 27.09 24.36
C GLY A 15 11.13 27.31 25.81
N GLU A 16 10.16 27.09 26.70
CA GLU A 16 10.28 27.31 28.15
C GLU A 16 11.42 26.49 28.77
N GLY A 17 11.57 25.21 28.40
CA GLY A 17 12.60 24.35 28.98
C GLY A 17 14.02 24.85 28.69
N GLU A 18 14.27 25.31 27.45
CA GLU A 18 15.54 25.91 27.06
C GLU A 18 15.76 27.27 27.73
N ILE A 19 14.71 28.07 27.90
CA ILE A 19 14.77 29.36 28.62
C ILE A 19 15.19 29.14 30.07
N LYS A 20 14.58 28.17 30.78
CA LYS A 20 14.92 27.87 32.17
C LYS A 20 16.36 27.39 32.32
N ARG A 21 16.81 26.44 31.47
CA ARG A 21 18.21 25.97 31.49
C ARG A 21 19.20 27.09 31.18
N CYS A 22 18.89 27.97 30.22
CA CYS A 22 19.74 29.11 29.90
C CYS A 22 19.78 30.13 31.06
N ALA A 23 18.66 30.38 31.73
CA ALA A 23 18.61 31.24 32.92
C ALA A 23 19.44 30.66 34.08
N GLU A 24 19.41 29.33 34.27
CA GLU A 24 20.23 28.63 35.27
C GLU A 24 21.74 28.75 34.97
N GLU A 25 22.14 28.63 33.70
CA GLU A 25 23.53 28.84 33.26
C GLU A 25 23.99 30.29 33.42
N LEU A 26 23.07 31.26 33.30
CA LEU A 26 23.31 32.69 33.53
C LEU A 26 23.15 33.10 35.00
N ASN A 27 23.09 32.15 35.92
CA ASN A 27 22.98 32.46 37.34
C ASN A 27 24.18 33.31 37.81
N GLY A 28 23.89 34.39 38.53
CA GLY A 28 24.88 35.41 38.90
C GLY A 28 25.02 36.57 37.92
N VAL A 29 24.42 36.49 36.73
CA VAL A 29 24.26 37.63 35.82
C VAL A 29 23.03 38.44 36.24
N PRO A 30 23.16 39.76 36.52
CA PRO A 30 22.02 40.59 36.90
C PRO A 30 21.05 40.80 35.73
N ASP A 31 19.77 41.07 36.04
CA ASP A 31 18.74 41.53 35.09
C ASP A 31 18.44 40.56 33.93
N VAL A 32 18.46 39.24 34.21
CA VAL A 32 18.01 38.20 33.30
C VAL A 32 16.51 37.93 33.51
N PHE A 33 15.71 38.10 32.46
CA PHE A 33 14.25 37.94 32.51
C PHE A 33 13.77 36.91 31.49
N PRO A 34 13.06 35.85 31.91
CA PRO A 34 12.39 34.94 30.99
C PRO A 34 11.15 35.60 30.38
N LEU A 35 10.81 35.26 29.13
CA LEU A 35 9.61 35.73 28.45
C LEU A 35 8.99 34.64 27.56
N TYR A 36 7.94 33.98 28.06
CA TYR A 36 7.17 32.97 27.34
C TYR A 36 5.70 32.99 27.77
N GLY A 37 4.80 32.45 26.94
CA GLY A 37 3.35 32.66 27.07
C GLY A 37 2.69 32.09 28.33
N ALA A 38 3.35 31.19 29.07
CA ALA A 38 2.83 30.63 30.31
C ALA A 38 3.13 31.47 31.57
N LEU A 39 3.92 32.54 31.45
CA LEU A 39 4.20 33.47 32.55
C LEU A 39 2.96 34.27 32.96
N SER A 40 2.88 34.63 34.24
CA SER A 40 1.90 35.59 34.75
C SER A 40 2.07 36.95 34.07
N LYS A 41 1.03 37.79 34.12
CA LYS A 41 1.07 39.11 33.51
C LYS A 41 2.16 39.97 34.16
N GLU A 42 2.30 39.89 35.46
CA GLU A 42 3.30 40.61 36.26
C GLU A 42 4.73 40.23 35.85
N GLU A 43 4.99 38.93 35.62
CA GLU A 43 6.29 38.46 35.14
C GLU A 43 6.60 38.94 33.71
N GLN A 44 5.59 38.93 32.82
CA GLN A 44 5.76 39.45 31.47
C GLN A 44 6.02 40.97 31.48
N ASP A 45 5.29 41.71 32.31
CA ASP A 45 5.44 43.16 32.49
C ASP A 45 6.84 43.51 33.01
N CYS A 46 7.37 42.72 33.96
CA CYS A 46 8.77 42.85 34.41
C CYS A 46 9.77 42.67 33.26
N ALA A 47 9.56 41.66 32.41
CA ALA A 47 10.47 41.40 31.28
C ALA A 47 10.46 42.53 30.24
N VAL A 48 9.35 43.25 30.05
CA VAL A 48 9.25 44.34 29.06
C VAL A 48 9.54 45.74 29.62
N SER A 49 9.50 45.91 30.95
CA SER A 49 9.72 47.20 31.60
C SER A 49 11.12 47.77 31.33
N PRO A 50 11.29 49.10 31.20
CA PRO A 50 12.60 49.72 30.98
C PRO A 50 13.60 49.34 32.08
N PRO A 51 14.89 49.14 31.74
CA PRO A 51 15.91 48.85 32.74
C PRO A 51 16.17 50.07 33.63
N LEU A 52 16.64 49.81 34.85
CA LEU A 52 17.17 50.87 35.71
C LEU A 52 18.38 51.55 35.06
N PRO A 53 18.62 52.86 35.31
CA PRO A 53 19.77 53.56 34.75
C PRO A 53 21.10 52.85 35.04
N GLY A 54 21.93 52.67 34.01
CA GLY A 54 23.23 52.00 34.11
C GLY A 54 23.20 50.47 34.17
N ARG A 55 22.01 49.85 34.10
CA ARG A 55 21.85 48.39 34.03
C ARG A 55 21.43 47.96 32.63
N ARG A 56 21.84 46.73 32.27
CA ARG A 56 21.55 46.10 30.98
C ARG A 56 20.64 44.91 31.21
N ARG A 57 19.54 44.84 30.47
CA ARG A 57 18.59 43.72 30.57
C ARG A 57 18.95 42.61 29.58
N ILE A 58 18.76 41.36 30.00
CA ILE A 58 18.86 40.18 29.14
C ILE A 58 17.50 39.48 29.15
N ILE A 59 16.83 39.46 28.00
CA ILE A 59 15.53 38.82 27.86
C ILE A 59 15.68 37.50 27.14
N LEU A 60 15.27 36.41 27.77
CA LEU A 60 15.26 35.07 27.20
C LEU A 60 13.84 34.75 26.71
N ALA A 61 13.61 34.82 25.41
CA ALA A 61 12.27 34.78 24.83
C ALA A 61 12.05 33.66 23.81
N THR A 62 10.80 33.23 23.67
CA THR A 62 10.36 32.42 22.53
C THR A 62 9.98 33.32 21.32
N SER A 63 9.31 32.75 20.32
CA SER A 63 8.74 33.49 19.19
C SER A 63 7.71 34.57 19.59
N ILE A 64 7.29 34.64 20.86
CA ILE A 64 6.42 35.72 21.37
C ILE A 64 7.03 37.12 21.14
N ALA A 65 8.35 37.24 21.20
CA ALA A 65 9.07 38.50 20.97
C ALA A 65 9.36 38.77 19.47
N GLU A 66 9.01 37.85 18.57
CA GLU A 66 9.35 37.93 17.14
C GLU A 66 8.43 38.88 16.36
N THR A 67 7.13 38.88 16.65
CA THR A 67 6.14 39.72 15.96
C THR A 67 5.26 40.48 16.95
N SER A 68 4.74 39.82 17.97
CA SER A 68 3.63 40.31 18.79
C SER A 68 3.95 41.38 19.84
N LEU A 69 5.23 41.57 20.21
CA LEU A 69 5.61 42.44 21.33
C LEU A 69 6.75 43.40 20.94
N THR A 70 6.62 44.70 21.20
CA THR A 70 7.69 45.67 21.01
C THR A 70 8.38 45.92 22.35
N ILE A 71 9.61 45.43 22.48
CA ILE A 71 10.41 45.64 23.68
C ILE A 71 11.33 46.84 23.45
N PRO A 72 11.19 47.94 24.21
CA PRO A 72 12.05 49.10 24.07
C PRO A 72 13.47 48.79 24.53
N GLY A 73 14.47 49.45 23.94
CA GLY A 73 15.88 49.37 24.38
C GLY A 73 16.69 48.20 23.82
N ILE A 74 16.07 47.28 23.06
CA ILE A 74 16.79 46.17 22.42
C ILE A 74 17.69 46.69 21.29
N THR A 75 18.97 46.40 21.40
CA THR A 75 20.01 46.71 20.39
C THR A 75 20.85 45.49 20.04
N VAL A 76 20.78 44.44 20.86
CA VAL A 76 21.47 43.18 20.61
C VAL A 76 20.47 42.05 20.57
N VAL A 77 20.51 41.26 19.49
CA VAL A 77 19.77 40.01 19.37
C VAL A 77 20.75 38.85 19.38
N VAL A 78 20.44 37.81 20.14
CA VAL A 78 21.11 36.51 20.06
C VAL A 78 20.08 35.50 19.60
N ASP A 79 20.28 34.88 18.45
CA ASP A 79 19.33 33.93 17.87
C ASP A 79 19.96 32.54 17.83
N CYS A 80 19.34 31.57 18.52
CA CYS A 80 19.78 30.18 18.47
C CYS A 80 19.44 29.50 17.14
N GLY A 81 18.63 30.14 16.30
CA GLY A 81 18.28 29.64 14.97
C GLY A 81 17.31 28.47 15.00
N LEU A 82 16.62 28.25 16.12
CA LEU A 82 15.61 27.21 16.28
C LEU A 82 14.23 27.82 16.55
N MET A 83 13.20 27.07 16.18
CA MET A 83 11.80 27.36 16.50
C MET A 83 11.08 26.07 16.87
N ARG A 84 10.00 26.20 17.64
CA ARG A 84 9.09 25.10 17.96
C ARG A 84 7.80 25.30 17.20
N VAL A 85 7.41 24.31 16.41
CA VAL A 85 6.20 24.35 15.59
C VAL A 85 5.36 23.10 15.82
N SER A 86 4.05 23.26 15.71
CA SER A 86 3.10 22.15 15.70
C SER A 86 3.14 21.48 14.33
N ARG A 87 3.38 20.17 14.28
CA ARG A 87 3.36 19.38 13.04
C ARG A 87 2.61 18.07 13.25
N PHE A 88 1.91 17.63 12.21
CA PHE A 88 1.28 16.32 12.21
C PHE A 88 2.35 15.25 12.40
N SER A 89 2.17 14.41 13.42
CA SER A 89 2.96 13.20 13.59
C SER A 89 2.15 12.02 13.07
N PRO A 90 2.59 11.36 11.97
CA PRO A 90 2.00 10.08 11.55
C PRO A 90 2.01 9.06 12.69
N SER A 91 3.01 9.15 13.58
CA SER A 91 3.25 8.14 14.60
C SER A 91 2.16 8.08 15.66
N SER A 92 1.78 9.23 16.21
CA SER A 92 0.67 9.37 17.15
C SER A 92 -0.67 9.59 16.46
N GLY A 93 -0.65 9.94 15.16
CA GLY A 93 -1.86 10.36 14.43
C GLY A 93 -2.46 11.64 14.98
N MET A 94 -1.60 12.51 15.53
CA MET A 94 -1.93 13.77 16.20
C MET A 94 -0.77 14.77 15.99
N SER A 95 -1.02 16.05 16.24
CA SER A 95 0.05 17.05 16.23
C SER A 95 1.03 16.85 17.38
N ARG A 96 2.32 17.09 17.12
CA ARG A 96 3.38 17.17 18.13
C ARG A 96 4.20 18.45 17.93
N LEU A 97 4.72 18.99 19.03
CA LEU A 97 5.69 20.09 18.97
C LEU A 97 7.06 19.56 18.54
N GLU A 98 7.55 20.02 17.39
CA GLU A 98 8.87 19.72 16.85
C GLU A 98 9.79 20.94 16.94
N THR A 99 11.04 20.74 17.35
CA THR A 99 12.06 21.81 17.31
C THR A 99 12.81 21.70 15.98
N LEU A 100 12.71 22.73 15.16
CA LEU A 100 13.30 22.79 13.82
C LEU A 100 14.20 24.01 13.64
N PRO A 101 15.12 23.97 12.65
CA PRO A 101 15.78 25.18 12.18
C PRO A 101 14.76 26.24 11.74
N LEU A 102 14.96 27.47 12.20
CA LEU A 102 14.24 28.67 11.76
C LEU A 102 14.34 28.90 10.24
N THR A 103 13.30 29.48 9.65
CA THR A 103 13.27 29.93 8.24
C THR A 103 13.96 31.27 8.04
N GLN A 104 14.32 31.60 6.79
CA GLN A 104 15.08 32.82 6.48
C GLN A 104 14.29 34.10 6.81
N ASP A 105 13.01 34.16 6.46
CA ASP A 105 12.10 35.28 6.75
C ASP A 105 12.00 35.58 8.26
N ARG A 106 11.89 34.53 9.09
CA ARG A 106 11.82 34.66 10.55
C ARG A 106 13.16 35.05 11.15
N ALA A 107 14.27 34.51 10.63
CA ALA A 107 15.61 34.94 11.03
C ALA A 107 15.83 36.43 10.73
N GLU A 108 15.21 36.93 9.67
CA GLU A 108 15.24 38.33 9.29
C GLU A 108 14.35 39.20 10.18
N GLN A 109 13.16 38.72 10.55
CA GLN A 109 12.31 39.38 11.55
C GLN A 109 12.98 39.48 12.92
N ARG A 110 13.63 38.39 13.38
CA ARG A 110 14.40 38.36 14.64
C ARG A 110 15.58 39.33 14.58
N ARG A 111 16.34 39.34 13.48
CA ARG A 111 17.42 40.33 13.24
C ARG A 111 16.89 41.76 13.32
N GLY A 112 15.73 42.03 12.73
CA GLY A 112 15.09 43.34 12.74
C GLY A 112 14.75 43.86 14.15
N ARG A 113 14.69 43.00 15.18
CA ARG A 113 14.46 43.42 16.56
C ARG A 113 15.61 44.24 17.16
N ALA A 114 16.83 44.01 16.71
CA ALA A 114 18.00 44.79 17.13
C ALA A 114 18.02 46.22 16.55
N GLY A 115 17.30 46.47 15.46
CA GLY A 115 17.40 47.71 14.68
C GLY A 115 16.24 48.69 14.86
N ARG A 116 15.37 48.52 15.87
CA ARG A 116 14.13 49.31 16.01
C ARG A 116 14.33 50.72 16.54
N VAL A 117 15.31 50.91 17.43
CA VAL A 117 15.52 52.18 18.14
C VAL A 117 16.75 52.90 17.62
N ARG A 118 17.83 52.17 17.40
CA ARG A 118 19.11 52.65 16.85
C ARG A 118 19.81 51.49 16.12
N PRO A 119 20.93 51.74 15.41
CA PRO A 119 21.74 50.65 14.86
C PRO A 119 22.10 49.63 15.94
N GLY A 120 21.93 48.35 15.62
CA GLY A 120 22.12 47.24 16.54
C GLY A 120 22.75 46.03 15.87
N VAL A 121 23.06 45.00 16.66
CA VAL A 121 23.80 43.81 16.25
C VAL A 121 22.94 42.56 16.46
N CYS A 122 23.00 41.61 15.52
CA CYS A 122 22.34 40.31 15.64
C CYS A 122 23.38 39.20 15.54
N TRP A 123 23.56 38.45 16.62
CA TRP A 123 24.40 37.26 16.70
C TRP A 123 23.56 36.03 16.36
N ARG A 124 23.89 35.38 15.24
CA ARG A 124 23.25 34.15 14.79
C ARG A 124 24.15 32.97 15.18
N LEU A 125 23.63 32.02 15.94
CA LEU A 125 24.37 30.82 16.39
C LEU A 125 24.43 29.73 15.30
N TRP A 126 24.53 30.14 14.03
CA TRP A 126 24.69 29.28 12.87
C TRP A 126 25.49 30.01 11.79
N THR A 127 26.07 29.25 10.87
CA THR A 127 26.91 29.76 9.78
C THR A 127 26.09 30.36 8.65
N GLU A 128 26.71 31.21 7.83
CA GLU A 128 26.08 31.75 6.62
C GLU A 128 25.68 30.65 5.62
N ARG A 129 26.47 29.57 5.55
CA ARG A 129 26.16 28.38 4.74
C ARG A 129 24.88 27.68 5.22
N GLU A 130 24.75 27.46 6.53
CA GLU A 130 23.52 26.92 7.10
C GLU A 130 22.35 27.87 6.84
N ASN A 131 22.57 29.18 6.92
CA ASN A 131 21.54 30.18 6.63
C ASN A 131 20.99 30.05 5.19
N ALA A 132 21.89 29.92 4.21
CA ALA A 132 21.51 29.77 2.80
C ALA A 132 20.72 28.47 2.52
N SER A 133 20.95 27.42 3.32
CA SER A 133 20.23 26.14 3.20
C SER A 133 18.85 26.11 3.87
N ARG A 134 18.52 27.10 4.71
CA ARG A 134 17.21 27.16 5.41
C ARG A 134 16.08 27.47 4.42
N PRO A 135 14.86 26.94 4.65
CA PRO A 135 13.72 27.31 3.83
C PRO A 135 13.46 28.82 3.88
N PRO A 136 13.04 29.45 2.77
CA PRO A 136 12.84 30.89 2.71
C PRO A 136 11.71 31.37 3.64
N ALA A 137 10.62 30.61 3.71
CA ALA A 137 9.47 30.88 4.57
C ALA A 137 8.82 29.57 5.04
N MET A 138 8.04 29.64 6.12
CA MET A 138 7.25 28.50 6.58
C MET A 138 6.03 28.27 5.67
N LYS A 139 5.65 27.00 5.51
CA LYS A 139 4.34 26.69 4.97
C LYS A 139 3.27 27.03 6.02
N PRO A 140 2.06 27.45 5.60
CA PRO A 140 0.93 27.60 6.51
C PRO A 140 0.66 26.33 7.32
N GLU A 141 0.41 26.47 8.63
CA GLU A 141 0.19 25.35 9.54
C GLU A 141 -0.94 24.42 9.08
N ILE A 142 -2.00 24.97 8.49
CA ILE A 142 -3.14 24.22 7.96
C ILE A 142 -2.77 23.17 6.89
N LEU A 143 -1.58 23.29 6.28
CA LEU A 143 -1.07 22.33 5.30
C LEU A 143 -0.25 21.19 5.91
N GLU A 144 0.23 21.35 7.15
CA GLU A 144 1.18 20.42 7.79
C GLU A 144 0.69 19.84 9.13
N ALA A 145 -0.32 20.44 9.75
CA ALA A 145 -0.86 20.02 11.06
C ALA A 145 -1.96 18.96 10.95
N ASP A 146 -2.22 18.28 12.07
CA ASP A 146 -3.47 17.52 12.23
C ASP A 146 -4.68 18.46 12.14
N LEU A 147 -5.73 18.03 11.45
CA LEU A 147 -6.94 18.84 11.24
C LEU A 147 -8.14 18.39 12.08
N ALA A 148 -8.02 17.38 12.95
CA ALA A 148 -9.17 16.88 13.72
C ALA A 148 -9.77 17.96 14.63
N SER A 149 -8.94 18.71 15.36
CA SER A 149 -9.40 19.83 16.18
C SER A 149 -10.05 20.93 15.33
N THR A 150 -9.46 21.27 14.18
CA THR A 150 -9.98 22.30 13.26
C THR A 150 -11.34 21.89 12.69
N VAL A 151 -11.49 20.65 12.25
CA VAL A 151 -12.76 20.12 11.74
C VAL A 151 -13.82 20.08 12.84
N LEU A 152 -13.46 19.72 14.07
CA LEU A 152 -14.40 19.74 15.19
C LEU A 152 -14.88 21.16 15.50
N SER A 153 -13.99 22.16 15.48
CA SER A 153 -14.36 23.57 15.62
C SER A 153 -15.24 24.06 14.46
N ALA A 154 -14.94 23.67 13.22
CA ALA A 154 -15.77 23.99 12.06
C ALA A 154 -17.17 23.36 12.19
N ALA A 155 -17.26 22.11 12.66
CA ALA A 155 -18.52 21.42 12.89
C ALA A 155 -19.34 22.11 13.99
N LEU A 156 -18.69 22.57 15.06
CA LEU A 156 -19.32 23.38 16.11
C LEU A 156 -19.86 24.71 15.57
N TRP A 157 -19.17 25.30 14.59
CA TRP A 157 -19.61 26.50 13.87
C TRP A 157 -20.76 26.24 12.88
N GLY A 158 -20.98 24.97 12.50
CA GLY A 158 -22.11 24.54 11.67
C GLY A 158 -21.74 24.01 10.29
N THR A 159 -20.46 23.72 10.00
CA THR A 159 -20.05 23.12 8.73
C THR A 159 -18.93 22.09 8.87
N VAL A 160 -19.02 21.00 8.11
CA VAL A 160 -17.94 20.04 7.90
C VAL A 160 -17.39 20.04 6.48
N ARG A 161 -17.90 20.96 5.64
CA ARG A 161 -17.41 21.14 4.28
C ARG A 161 -16.23 22.10 4.29
N ILE A 162 -15.21 21.78 3.50
CA ILE A 162 -14.01 22.61 3.34
C ILE A 162 -14.39 24.02 2.83
N ASP A 163 -15.30 24.09 1.87
CA ASP A 163 -15.79 25.35 1.28
C ASP A 163 -16.81 26.11 2.15
N GLY A 164 -17.17 25.56 3.31
CA GLY A 164 -18.08 26.21 4.24
C GLY A 164 -17.46 27.37 5.04
N LEU A 165 -16.13 27.56 4.93
CA LEU A 165 -15.40 28.64 5.59
C LEU A 165 -14.47 29.35 4.57
N PRO A 166 -14.27 30.68 4.69
CA PRO A 166 -13.43 31.44 3.77
C PRO A 166 -11.94 31.33 4.13
N TRP A 167 -11.29 30.25 3.71
CA TRP A 167 -9.86 30.03 3.99
C TRP A 167 -8.95 30.92 3.14
N LEU A 168 -7.94 31.55 3.76
CA LEU A 168 -6.83 32.20 3.04
C LEU A 168 -5.97 31.17 2.30
N THR A 169 -5.71 30.05 2.96
CA THR A 169 -5.05 28.87 2.39
C THR A 169 -5.95 27.68 2.69
N PRO A 170 -6.55 27.03 1.68
CA PRO A 170 -7.45 25.91 1.92
C PRO A 170 -6.69 24.72 2.52
N PRO A 171 -7.30 23.95 3.44
CA PRO A 171 -6.72 22.73 3.96
C PRO A 171 -6.57 21.66 2.86
N PRO A 172 -5.60 20.75 2.95
CA PRO A 172 -5.51 19.61 2.05
C PRO A 172 -6.74 18.71 2.17
N GLU A 173 -7.37 18.37 1.04
CA GLU A 173 -8.63 17.59 1.03
C GLU A 173 -8.50 16.23 1.71
N SER A 174 -7.38 15.52 1.49
CA SER A 174 -7.12 14.22 2.11
C SER A 174 -6.96 14.31 3.62
N ALA A 175 -6.27 15.34 4.12
CA ALA A 175 -6.11 15.58 5.56
C ALA A 175 -7.46 15.92 6.22
N TRP A 176 -8.28 16.73 5.55
CA TRP A 176 -9.63 17.07 6.02
C TRP A 176 -10.55 15.84 6.05
N ALA A 177 -10.55 15.03 4.99
CA ALA A 177 -11.33 13.81 4.92
C ALA A 177 -10.94 12.80 6.02
N ASN A 178 -9.63 12.66 6.29
CA ASN A 178 -9.13 11.82 7.39
C ASN A 178 -9.60 12.33 8.75
N ALA A 179 -9.55 13.65 8.99
CA ALA A 179 -10.05 14.26 10.22
C ALA A 179 -11.56 14.03 10.42
N VAL A 180 -12.38 14.17 9.37
CA VAL A 180 -13.82 13.86 9.42
C VAL A 180 -14.03 12.38 9.73
N SER A 181 -13.30 11.47 9.08
CA SER A 181 -13.39 10.03 9.33
C SER A 181 -13.04 9.67 10.77
N LEU A 182 -11.99 10.29 11.32
CA LEU A 182 -11.61 10.12 12.72
C LEU A 182 -12.71 10.62 13.66
N LEU A 183 -13.25 11.82 13.44
CA LEU A 183 -14.29 12.37 14.31
C LEU A 183 -15.58 11.56 14.28
N ARG A 184 -15.97 11.00 13.12
CA ARG A 184 -17.05 10.01 13.02
C ARG A 184 -16.74 8.75 13.82
N MET A 185 -15.51 8.23 13.70
CA MET A 185 -15.07 7.06 14.46
C MET A 185 -15.09 7.30 15.97
N LEU A 186 -14.75 8.50 16.43
CA LEU A 186 -14.85 8.89 17.85
C LEU A 186 -16.29 9.20 18.28
N GLY A 187 -17.26 9.20 17.38
CA GLY A 187 -18.65 9.56 17.66
C GLY A 187 -18.88 11.06 17.86
N ALA A 188 -17.90 11.91 17.50
CA ALA A 188 -18.01 13.36 17.57
C ALA A 188 -18.87 13.94 16.43
N LEU A 189 -18.95 13.23 15.31
CA LEU A 189 -19.82 13.53 14.17
C LEU A 189 -20.72 12.33 13.87
N ASP A 190 -21.93 12.58 13.39
CA ASP A 190 -22.83 11.54 12.85
C ASP A 190 -22.52 11.22 11.38
N ASP A 191 -23.32 10.31 10.80
CA ASP A 191 -23.18 9.89 9.40
C ASP A 191 -23.45 11.05 8.41
N ASP A 192 -24.33 11.98 8.77
CA ASP A 192 -24.59 13.21 7.99
C ASP A 192 -23.49 14.27 8.16
N GLY A 193 -22.54 14.06 9.07
CA GLY A 193 -21.47 15.00 9.39
C GLY A 193 -21.89 16.13 10.32
N ARG A 194 -23.00 16.01 11.05
CA ARG A 194 -23.40 16.96 12.09
C ARG A 194 -22.67 16.64 13.40
N ILE A 195 -22.38 17.68 14.17
CA ILE A 195 -21.75 17.53 15.49
C ILE A 195 -22.73 16.90 16.49
N THR A 196 -22.28 15.86 17.18
CA THR A 196 -23.04 15.16 18.22
C THR A 196 -22.86 15.84 19.58
N ASP A 197 -23.64 15.43 20.59
CA ASP A 197 -23.42 15.88 21.98
C ASP A 197 -22.03 15.46 22.50
N ALA A 198 -21.56 14.27 22.11
CA ALA A 198 -20.20 13.83 22.41
C ALA A 198 -19.16 14.77 21.77
N GLY A 199 -19.34 15.16 20.51
CA GLY A 199 -18.45 16.12 19.83
C GLY A 199 -18.45 17.49 20.51
N ARG A 200 -19.61 17.98 20.94
CA ARG A 200 -19.72 19.24 21.71
C ARG A 200 -19.01 19.18 23.05
N ARG A 201 -19.06 18.04 23.75
CA ARG A 201 -18.28 17.83 24.98
C ARG A 201 -16.78 17.80 24.69
N MET A 202 -16.35 17.07 23.67
CA MET A 202 -14.94 17.00 23.27
C MET A 202 -14.37 18.39 22.97
N ALA A 203 -15.13 19.26 22.30
CA ALA A 203 -14.72 20.62 21.95
C ALA A 203 -14.47 21.54 23.16
N ARG A 204 -14.96 21.17 24.37
CA ARG A 204 -14.68 21.92 25.61
C ARG A 204 -13.28 21.67 26.14
N PHE A 205 -12.64 20.57 25.74
CA PHE A 205 -11.29 20.26 26.15
C PHE A 205 -10.29 21.00 25.26
N ALA A 206 -9.32 21.67 25.87
CA ALA A 206 -8.13 22.18 25.19
C ALA A 206 -7.13 21.01 24.94
N ALA A 207 -7.58 19.98 24.24
CA ALA A 207 -6.82 18.76 23.91
C ALA A 207 -7.26 18.23 22.55
N HIS A 208 -6.45 17.34 21.96
CA HIS A 208 -6.82 16.66 20.72
C HIS A 208 -8.11 15.81 20.91
N PRO A 209 -9.01 15.72 19.91
CA PRO A 209 -10.27 14.98 20.03
C PRO A 209 -10.15 13.53 20.52
N ARG A 210 -9.07 12.82 20.13
CA ARG A 210 -8.77 11.47 20.66
C ARG A 210 -8.60 11.46 22.18
N LEU A 211 -7.82 12.39 22.71
CA LEU A 211 -7.55 12.49 24.15
C LEU A 211 -8.80 12.98 24.89
N ALA A 212 -9.54 13.93 24.31
CA ALA A 212 -10.81 14.39 24.86
C ALA A 212 -11.82 13.23 24.97
N ASN A 213 -11.98 12.43 23.92
CA ASN A 213 -12.87 11.27 23.95
C ASN A 213 -12.44 10.26 25.03
N MET A 214 -11.16 9.90 25.10
CA MET A 214 -10.66 9.00 26.14
C MET A 214 -10.92 9.56 27.54
N MET A 215 -10.67 10.84 27.78
CA MET A 215 -10.92 11.46 29.08
C MET A 215 -12.41 11.48 29.45
N ILE A 216 -13.29 11.77 28.50
CA ILE A 216 -14.75 11.74 28.72
C ILE A 216 -15.22 10.31 29.04
N MET A 217 -14.73 9.32 28.30
CA MET A 217 -15.21 7.93 28.42
C MET A 217 -14.60 7.17 29.61
N SER A 218 -13.41 7.57 30.09
CA SER A 218 -12.65 6.81 31.10
C SER A 218 -12.08 7.61 32.26
N GLY A 219 -12.10 8.94 32.19
CA GLY A 219 -11.44 9.81 33.18
C GLY A 219 -9.91 9.71 33.19
N ALA A 220 -9.28 9.05 32.21
CA ALA A 220 -7.85 8.77 32.17
C ALA A 220 -6.97 9.99 31.82
N ALA A 221 -7.07 11.06 32.60
CA ALA A 221 -6.32 12.30 32.40
C ALA A 221 -4.79 12.12 32.51
N ASP A 222 -4.32 11.15 33.30
CA ASP A 222 -2.89 10.84 33.40
C ASP A 222 -2.35 10.23 32.09
N LEU A 223 -3.10 9.30 31.49
CA LEU A 223 -2.74 8.71 30.20
C LEU A 223 -2.78 9.76 29.09
N ALA A 224 -3.79 10.63 29.10
CA ALA A 224 -3.84 11.74 28.17
C ALA A 224 -2.57 12.61 28.30
N ALA A 225 -2.13 12.91 29.52
CA ALA A 225 -0.94 13.73 29.74
C ALA A 225 0.35 13.03 29.31
N ILE A 226 0.45 11.71 29.50
CA ILE A 226 1.56 10.91 28.98
C ILE A 226 1.63 11.00 27.46
N ILE A 227 0.49 10.88 26.77
CA ILE A 227 0.47 10.89 25.31
C ILE A 227 0.77 12.29 24.75
N GLU A 228 0.19 13.33 25.34
CA GLU A 228 0.38 14.73 24.91
C GLU A 228 1.85 15.18 25.06
N GLU A 229 2.45 14.90 26.23
CA GLU A 229 3.85 15.27 26.49
C GLU A 229 4.86 14.30 25.84
N GLY A 230 4.40 13.09 25.53
CA GLY A 230 5.21 11.99 25.02
C GLY A 230 5.87 11.18 26.14
N ALA A 231 5.86 9.85 25.99
CA ALA A 231 6.53 8.96 26.92
C ALA A 231 8.07 9.04 26.79
N PRO A 232 8.82 8.75 27.88
CA PRO A 232 10.27 8.59 27.82
C PRO A 232 10.70 7.51 26.82
N HIS A 233 11.87 7.69 26.21
CA HIS A 233 12.43 6.73 25.26
C HIS A 233 12.70 5.37 25.94
N GLY A 234 12.40 4.28 25.22
CA GLY A 234 12.66 2.91 25.68
C GLY A 234 11.59 2.32 26.59
N ILE A 235 10.50 3.05 26.86
CA ILE A 235 9.33 2.52 27.55
C ILE A 235 8.25 2.18 26.51
N THR A 236 7.90 0.90 26.43
CA THR A 236 6.95 0.38 25.43
C THR A 236 5.53 0.22 26.01
N ASP A 237 5.39 -0.15 27.29
CA ASP A 237 4.09 -0.20 27.97
C ASP A 237 3.79 1.13 28.67
N VAL A 238 2.63 1.74 28.39
CA VAL A 238 2.17 2.97 29.08
C VAL A 238 2.11 2.81 30.61
N ARG A 239 1.90 1.59 31.10
CA ARG A 239 1.84 1.28 32.54
C ARG A 239 3.16 1.53 33.26
N ASP A 240 4.27 1.46 32.55
CA ASP A 240 5.61 1.66 33.10
C ASP A 240 6.04 3.13 33.11
N VAL A 241 5.24 4.02 32.52
CA VAL A 241 5.56 5.45 32.43
C VAL A 241 5.32 6.14 33.77
N ARG A 242 6.41 6.68 34.34
CA ARG A 242 6.34 7.53 35.54
C ARG A 242 6.02 8.97 35.16
N LEU A 243 4.95 9.52 35.73
CA LEU A 243 4.53 10.90 35.48
C LEU A 243 5.57 11.92 35.99
N THR A 244 6.03 12.78 35.08
CA THR A 244 6.83 13.97 35.40
C THR A 244 5.97 15.05 36.07
N SER A 245 6.60 16.07 36.66
CA SER A 245 5.87 17.21 37.26
C SER A 245 4.95 17.90 36.26
N ARG A 246 5.41 18.09 35.02
CA ARG A 246 4.64 18.69 33.93
C ARG A 246 3.42 17.86 33.55
N MET A 247 3.58 16.55 33.41
CA MET A 247 2.47 15.63 33.14
C MET A 247 1.43 15.66 34.28
N LYS A 248 1.88 15.68 35.55
CA LYS A 248 0.99 15.78 36.71
C LYS A 248 0.17 17.07 36.72
N GLU A 249 0.78 18.20 36.37
CA GLU A 249 0.09 19.49 36.29
C GLU A 249 -0.97 19.52 35.19
N LEU A 250 -0.63 19.00 34.00
CA LEU A 250 -1.56 18.86 32.88
C LEU A 250 -2.73 17.94 33.24
N ALA A 251 -2.44 16.76 33.79
CA ALA A 251 -3.46 15.81 34.22
C ALA A 251 -4.36 16.39 35.32
N ARG A 252 -3.82 17.14 36.29
CA ARG A 252 -4.64 17.84 37.32
C ARG A 252 -5.62 18.83 36.69
N ARG A 253 -5.20 19.58 35.67
CA ARG A 253 -6.05 20.53 34.95
C ARG A 253 -7.20 19.81 34.24
N TRP A 254 -6.90 18.72 33.54
CA TRP A 254 -7.90 17.92 32.83
C TRP A 254 -8.84 17.16 33.75
N ARG A 255 -8.36 16.60 34.87
CA ARG A 255 -9.21 15.97 35.89
C ARG A 255 -10.30 16.92 36.41
N ARG A 256 -9.99 18.21 36.62
CA ARG A 256 -11.00 19.19 37.06
C ARG A 256 -12.12 19.36 36.04
N MET A 257 -11.82 19.25 34.74
CA MET A 257 -12.83 19.30 33.68
C MET A 257 -13.59 17.97 33.53
N CYS A 258 -13.00 16.84 33.94
CA CYS A 258 -13.66 15.53 33.93
C CYS A 258 -14.48 15.24 35.20
N ALA A 259 -14.33 16.03 36.26
CA ALA A 259 -14.97 15.78 37.55
C ALA A 259 -16.50 15.80 37.48
N ASP A 260 -17.07 16.50 36.49
CA ASP A 260 -18.50 16.55 36.22
C ASP A 260 -19.01 15.34 35.39
N GLU A 261 -18.11 14.48 34.88
CA GLU A 261 -18.42 13.43 33.89
C GLU A 261 -18.43 12.00 34.48
N GLY A 262 -18.18 11.84 35.79
CA GLY A 262 -18.28 10.54 36.50
C GLY A 262 -17.27 9.48 36.02
N SER A 263 -16.04 9.49 36.55
CA SER A 263 -15.00 8.54 36.11
C SER A 263 -15.01 7.23 36.89
N VAL A 264 -15.07 6.09 36.19
CA VAL A 264 -14.67 4.78 36.72
C VAL A 264 -13.20 4.55 36.37
N PRO A 265 -12.32 4.17 37.30
CA PRO A 265 -10.97 3.76 36.96
C PRO A 265 -11.01 2.54 36.03
N ILE A 266 -10.49 2.67 34.81
CA ILE A 266 -10.41 1.56 33.85
C ILE A 266 -8.96 1.22 33.54
N ASP A 267 -8.73 0.01 33.03
CA ASP A 267 -7.41 -0.43 32.59
C ASP A 267 -6.86 0.46 31.46
N PRO A 268 -5.55 0.78 31.43
CA PRO A 268 -4.98 1.63 30.39
C PRO A 268 -5.26 1.17 28.95
N GLY A 269 -5.34 -0.14 28.69
CA GLY A 269 -5.71 -0.65 27.36
C GLY A 269 -7.12 -0.21 26.95
N GLU A 270 -8.07 -0.31 27.88
CA GLU A 270 -9.47 0.11 27.66
C GLU A 270 -9.57 1.63 27.45
N ALA A 271 -8.85 2.42 28.24
CA ALA A 271 -8.79 3.88 28.07
C ALA A 271 -8.23 4.25 26.70
N LEU A 272 -7.11 3.64 26.29
CA LEU A 272 -6.53 3.87 24.99
C LEU A 272 -7.46 3.46 23.85
N ALA A 273 -8.31 2.43 24.03
CA ALA A 273 -9.24 2.00 23.01
C ALA A 273 -10.23 3.10 22.61
N TYR A 274 -10.67 3.94 23.55
CA TYR A 274 -11.51 5.10 23.26
C TYR A 274 -10.78 6.20 22.47
N ALA A 275 -9.47 6.36 22.66
CA ALA A 275 -8.67 7.33 21.88
C ALA A 275 -8.24 6.78 20.51
N PHE A 276 -7.94 5.48 20.42
CA PHE A 276 -7.31 4.84 19.27
C PHE A 276 -8.05 3.57 18.81
N PRO A 277 -9.36 3.65 18.50
CA PRO A 277 -10.13 2.48 18.03
C PRO A 277 -9.63 1.93 16.69
N ASP A 278 -8.94 2.73 15.87
CA ASP A 278 -8.25 2.35 14.63
C ASP A 278 -6.89 1.66 14.84
N ARG A 279 -6.38 1.61 16.08
CA ARG A 279 -5.04 1.09 16.42
C ARG A 279 -5.08 -0.03 17.45
N ILE A 280 -6.20 -0.73 17.54
CA ILE A 280 -6.30 -1.98 18.29
C ILE A 280 -5.73 -3.09 17.42
N GLY A 281 -4.69 -3.76 17.89
CA GLY A 281 -3.94 -4.77 17.15
C GLY A 281 -4.16 -6.17 17.69
N ARG A 282 -4.39 -7.14 16.80
CA ARG A 282 -4.35 -8.57 17.13
C ARG A 282 -3.02 -9.19 16.73
N ASN A 283 -2.44 -9.96 17.63
CA ASN A 283 -1.19 -10.68 17.41
C ASN A 283 -1.34 -11.75 16.32
N ARG A 284 -0.42 -11.75 15.36
CA ARG A 284 -0.29 -12.75 14.28
C ARG A 284 0.86 -13.74 14.52
N GLY A 285 1.48 -13.64 15.69
CA GLY A 285 2.69 -14.35 16.06
C GLY A 285 3.95 -13.53 15.85
N ASN A 286 5.04 -13.94 16.50
CA ASN A 286 6.38 -13.36 16.34
C ASN A 286 6.48 -11.85 16.62
N GLY A 287 5.60 -11.30 17.47
CA GLY A 287 5.55 -9.88 17.80
C GLY A 287 4.95 -9.00 16.69
N THR A 288 4.26 -9.60 15.71
CA THR A 288 3.57 -8.86 14.64
C THR A 288 2.08 -8.77 14.92
N PHE A 289 1.47 -7.65 14.57
CA PHE A 289 0.08 -7.31 14.89
C PHE A 289 -0.62 -6.76 13.65
N GLN A 290 -1.91 -7.09 13.51
CA GLN A 290 -2.80 -6.45 12.55
C GLN A 290 -3.69 -5.47 13.28
N LEU A 291 -3.53 -4.17 12.99
CA LEU A 291 -4.38 -3.13 13.56
C LEU A 291 -5.76 -3.15 12.91
N SER A 292 -6.78 -2.72 13.67
CA SER A 292 -8.17 -2.55 13.25
C SER A 292 -8.31 -1.57 12.08
N GLY A 293 -7.42 -0.59 11.95
CA GLY A 293 -7.31 0.29 10.78
C GLY A 293 -6.76 -0.39 9.51
N GLY A 294 -6.24 -1.62 9.61
CA GLY A 294 -5.70 -2.39 8.48
C GLY A 294 -4.18 -2.34 8.32
N ARG A 295 -3.49 -1.50 9.09
CA ARG A 295 -2.03 -1.42 9.09
C ARG A 295 -1.42 -2.59 9.87
N GLY A 296 -0.32 -3.16 9.37
CA GLY A 296 0.51 -4.08 10.15
C GLY A 296 1.43 -3.31 11.10
N ALA A 297 1.67 -3.86 12.29
CA ALA A 297 2.54 -3.26 13.28
C ALA A 297 3.40 -4.33 13.96
N PHE A 298 4.53 -3.96 14.55
CA PHE A 298 5.42 -4.93 15.20
C PHE A 298 6.09 -4.41 16.47
N LEU A 299 6.42 -5.35 17.35
CA LEU A 299 7.26 -5.20 18.53
C LEU A 299 8.48 -6.13 18.42
N ASP A 300 9.54 -5.79 19.15
CA ASP A 300 10.63 -6.73 19.38
C ASP A 300 10.10 -7.93 20.18
N ARG A 301 10.53 -9.15 19.84
CA ARG A 301 10.06 -10.39 20.50
C ARG A 301 10.50 -10.50 21.96
N THR A 302 11.47 -9.70 22.36
CA THR A 302 11.94 -9.62 23.75
C THR A 302 10.99 -8.82 24.64
N GLU A 303 10.16 -7.94 24.06
CA GLU A 303 9.17 -7.15 24.78
C GLU A 303 8.05 -8.04 25.33
N ALA A 304 7.62 -7.79 26.57
CA ALA A 304 6.52 -8.56 27.19
C ALA A 304 5.22 -8.46 26.36
N LEU A 305 4.90 -7.24 25.91
CA LEU A 305 3.72 -6.95 25.10
C LEU A 305 3.69 -7.70 23.76
N SER A 306 4.83 -8.19 23.25
CA SER A 306 4.87 -8.96 22.00
C SER A 306 4.13 -10.30 22.07
N ARG A 307 3.81 -10.77 23.28
CA ARG A 307 3.12 -12.04 23.56
C ARG A 307 1.63 -11.86 23.83
N GLU A 308 1.18 -10.64 24.05
CA GLU A 308 -0.23 -10.34 24.29
C GLU A 308 -1.06 -10.63 23.05
N GLU A 309 -2.29 -11.13 23.24
CA GLU A 309 -3.19 -11.42 22.11
C GLU A 309 -3.67 -10.13 21.44
N PHE A 310 -3.99 -9.11 22.25
CA PHE A 310 -4.46 -7.81 21.79
C PHE A 310 -3.75 -6.65 22.49
N LEU A 311 -3.44 -5.61 21.73
CA LEU A 311 -2.84 -4.37 22.22
C LEU A 311 -3.58 -3.16 21.64
N VAL A 312 -3.55 -2.03 22.33
CA VAL A 312 -3.87 -0.71 21.75
C VAL A 312 -2.60 0.10 21.59
N CYS A 313 -2.30 0.52 20.36
CA CYS A 313 -1.04 1.21 20.02
C CYS A 313 -1.27 2.73 19.92
N CYS A 314 -0.73 3.50 20.87
CA CYS A 314 -0.91 4.95 20.90
C CYS A 314 0.26 5.73 20.25
N ASP A 315 1.42 5.11 20.06
CA ASP A 315 2.54 5.67 19.26
C ASP A 315 3.18 4.60 18.36
N LEU A 316 3.31 4.90 17.07
CA LEU A 316 3.73 3.99 16.00
C LEU A 316 4.82 4.62 15.10
N ASP A 317 6.05 4.13 15.03
CA ASP A 317 7.02 4.63 14.05
C ASP A 317 6.67 4.15 12.63
N ASP A 318 6.20 5.08 11.78
CA ASP A 318 5.81 4.77 10.41
C ASP A 318 6.91 5.15 9.42
N ARG A 319 7.81 4.20 9.12
CA ARG A 319 8.92 4.34 8.16
C ARG A 319 8.74 3.51 6.89
N GLY A 320 7.50 3.07 6.61
CA GLY A 320 7.16 2.21 5.46
C GLY A 320 7.16 0.71 5.81
N GLY A 321 6.18 -0.03 5.27
CA GLY A 321 5.91 -1.43 5.64
C GLY A 321 5.05 -1.54 6.90
N ASP A 322 5.39 -2.46 7.80
CA ASP A 322 4.74 -2.57 9.11
C ASP A 322 5.29 -1.49 10.06
N ALA A 323 4.42 -0.86 10.84
CA ALA A 323 4.82 0.22 11.76
C ALA A 323 5.41 -0.34 13.07
N ARG A 324 6.52 0.25 13.55
CA ARG A 324 7.09 -0.18 14.84
C ARG A 324 6.27 0.39 15.99
N ILE A 325 5.78 -0.44 16.89
CA ILE A 325 5.07 0.03 18.09
C ILE A 325 6.10 0.66 19.04
N ARG A 326 5.87 1.92 19.42
CA ARG A 326 6.69 2.65 20.39
C ARG A 326 6.04 2.72 21.76
N LEU A 327 4.71 2.81 21.81
CA LEU A 327 3.95 2.90 23.04
C LEU A 327 2.58 2.22 22.87
N ALA A 328 2.23 1.34 23.80
CA ALA A 328 0.99 0.58 23.77
C ALA A 328 0.55 0.14 25.19
N ALA A 329 -0.65 -0.44 25.29
CA ALA A 329 -1.06 -1.27 26.42
C ALA A 329 -1.82 -2.51 25.93
N ALA A 330 -1.67 -3.61 26.66
CA ALA A 330 -2.52 -4.79 26.53
C ALA A 330 -3.99 -4.47 26.81
N ILE A 331 -4.90 -5.10 26.05
CA ILE A 331 -6.35 -5.02 26.23
C ILE A 331 -6.93 -6.43 26.13
N SER A 332 -7.96 -6.75 26.92
CA SER A 332 -8.62 -8.05 26.83
C SER A 332 -9.60 -8.11 25.66
N ARG A 333 -9.86 -9.32 25.15
CA ARG A 333 -10.92 -9.55 24.14
C ARG A 333 -12.29 -9.09 24.67
N GLY A 334 -12.62 -9.45 25.91
CA GLY A 334 -13.90 -9.10 26.52
C GLY A 334 -14.13 -7.59 26.54
N ALA A 335 -13.11 -6.81 26.87
CA ALA A 335 -13.19 -5.35 26.82
C ALA A 335 -13.40 -4.80 25.40
N ILE A 336 -12.74 -5.37 24.39
CA ILE A 336 -12.99 -4.98 22.98
C ILE A 336 -14.44 -5.28 22.60
N GLU A 337 -14.96 -6.45 22.97
CA GLU A 337 -16.33 -6.86 22.66
C GLU A 337 -17.38 -6.02 23.40
N GLU A 338 -17.10 -5.59 24.62
CA GLU A 338 -17.97 -4.72 25.39
C GLU A 338 -17.97 -3.28 24.86
N ILE A 339 -16.79 -2.69 24.64
CA ILE A 339 -16.64 -1.29 24.21
C ILE A 339 -17.15 -1.08 22.78
N PHE A 340 -16.98 -2.07 21.89
CA PHE A 340 -17.28 -1.95 20.46
C PHE A 340 -18.33 -2.94 19.95
N ALA A 341 -19.25 -3.38 20.82
CA ALA A 341 -20.30 -4.34 20.48
C ALA A 341 -21.09 -3.95 19.21
N ASP A 342 -21.39 -2.66 19.04
CA ASP A 342 -22.11 -2.07 17.92
C ASP A 342 -21.29 -1.99 16.60
N ARG A 343 -19.97 -2.16 16.70
CA ARG A 343 -19.04 -2.05 15.56
C ARG A 343 -18.42 -3.39 15.16
N ILE A 344 -18.63 -4.43 15.96
CA ILE A 344 -18.20 -5.78 15.61
C ILE A 344 -19.16 -6.35 14.57
N ARG A 345 -18.59 -6.79 13.45
CA ARG A 345 -19.35 -7.33 12.33
C ARG A 345 -19.00 -8.79 12.12
N GLU A 346 -20.01 -9.60 11.89
CA GLU A 346 -19.85 -10.95 11.37
C GLU A 346 -19.83 -10.87 9.84
N CYS A 347 -18.79 -11.41 9.23
CA CYS A 347 -18.65 -11.47 7.79
C CYS A 347 -18.17 -12.86 7.38
N GLU A 348 -18.55 -13.28 6.18
CA GLU A 348 -18.05 -14.52 5.62
C GLU A 348 -17.09 -14.19 4.48
N THR A 349 -15.93 -14.85 4.46
CA THR A 349 -14.89 -14.62 3.45
C THR A 349 -14.48 -15.93 2.79
N CYS A 350 -14.18 -15.87 1.50
CA CYS A 350 -13.69 -16.99 0.72
C CYS A 350 -12.23 -16.76 0.35
N SER A 351 -11.39 -17.77 0.52
CA SER A 351 -9.98 -17.71 0.13
C SER A 351 -9.50 -19.07 -0.38
N TRP A 352 -8.40 -19.09 -1.14
CA TRP A 352 -7.79 -20.35 -1.57
C TRP A 352 -6.88 -20.94 -0.48
N ASP A 353 -7.24 -22.11 0.05
CA ASP A 353 -6.35 -22.89 0.91
C ASP A 353 -5.33 -23.64 0.05
N ARG A 354 -4.09 -23.18 0.12
CA ARG A 354 -2.95 -23.72 -0.64
C ARG A 354 -2.59 -25.14 -0.25
N ARG A 355 -2.79 -25.54 1.00
CA ARG A 355 -2.41 -26.87 1.49
C ARG A 355 -3.45 -27.91 1.09
N ARG A 356 -4.73 -27.55 1.19
CA ARG A 356 -5.85 -28.44 0.85
C ARG A 356 -6.30 -28.34 -0.62
N GLU A 357 -5.77 -27.37 -1.37
CA GLU A 357 -6.14 -27.08 -2.76
C GLU A 357 -7.65 -26.92 -2.96
N THR A 358 -8.26 -26.18 -2.04
CA THR A 358 -9.70 -25.95 -2.00
C THR A 358 -9.98 -24.49 -1.67
N VAL A 359 -11.11 -24.00 -2.13
CA VAL A 359 -11.76 -22.80 -1.59
C VAL A 359 -12.10 -23.11 -0.14
N LYS A 360 -11.54 -22.30 0.76
CA LYS A 360 -11.83 -22.26 2.18
C LYS A 360 -12.77 -21.10 2.42
N THR A 361 -13.92 -21.40 2.99
CA THR A 361 -14.84 -20.40 3.48
C THR A 361 -14.69 -20.29 4.98
N VAL A 362 -14.55 -19.07 5.46
CA VAL A 362 -14.47 -18.79 6.89
C VAL A 362 -15.45 -17.71 7.27
N ARG A 363 -16.09 -17.91 8.42
CA ARG A 363 -16.90 -16.92 9.08
C ARG A 363 -16.04 -16.22 10.12
N GLN A 364 -15.94 -14.91 10.01
CA GLN A 364 -15.08 -14.08 10.84
C GLN A 364 -15.90 -13.03 11.57
N ARG A 365 -15.64 -12.90 12.87
CA ARG A 365 -16.05 -11.72 13.65
C ARG A 365 -14.92 -10.71 13.57
N THR A 366 -15.21 -9.50 13.13
CA THR A 366 -14.22 -8.47 12.80
C THR A 366 -14.52 -7.17 13.53
N PHE A 367 -13.47 -6.46 13.92
CA PHE A 367 -13.52 -5.08 14.34
C PHE A 367 -12.64 -4.24 13.40
N GLY A 368 -13.28 -3.45 12.55
CA GLY A 368 -12.61 -2.86 11.39
C GLY A 368 -12.02 -3.96 10.48
N LYS A 369 -10.72 -3.89 10.20
CA LYS A 369 -9.98 -4.90 9.42
C LYS A 369 -9.30 -5.96 10.30
N MET A 370 -9.45 -5.89 11.62
CA MET A 370 -8.89 -6.87 12.55
C MET A 370 -9.90 -8.00 12.76
N VAL A 371 -9.48 -9.24 12.50
CA VAL A 371 -10.27 -10.44 12.80
C VAL A 371 -10.17 -10.71 14.30
N LEU A 372 -11.27 -10.79 15.04
CA LEU A 372 -11.33 -11.19 16.44
C LEU A 372 -11.36 -12.72 16.57
N GLU A 373 -12.15 -13.34 15.71
CA GLU A 373 -12.45 -14.76 15.74
C GLU A 373 -12.69 -15.27 14.33
N GLU A 374 -12.26 -16.50 14.04
CA GLU A 374 -12.43 -17.15 12.73
C GLU A 374 -12.90 -18.59 12.96
N HIS A 375 -13.96 -18.98 12.26
CA HIS A 375 -14.48 -20.35 12.23
C HIS A 375 -14.61 -20.82 10.79
N ASP A 376 -14.18 -22.07 10.52
CA ASP A 376 -14.44 -22.71 9.23
C ASP A 376 -15.95 -22.87 9.05
N CYS A 377 -16.49 -22.45 7.90
CA CYS A 377 -17.89 -22.64 7.57
C CYS A 377 -18.04 -23.42 6.26
N GLN A 378 -19.10 -24.25 6.20
CA GLN A 378 -19.42 -25.05 5.00
C GLN A 378 -20.46 -24.36 4.10
N HIS A 379 -21.02 -23.23 4.55
CA HIS A 379 -22.07 -22.53 3.82
C HIS A 379 -21.48 -21.68 2.68
N VAL A 380 -22.23 -21.61 1.59
CA VAL A 380 -21.88 -20.80 0.41
C VAL A 380 -22.16 -19.33 0.75
N VAL A 381 -21.12 -18.50 0.78
CA VAL A 381 -21.23 -17.04 1.04
C VAL A 381 -21.92 -16.34 -0.13
N SER A 382 -21.31 -16.50 -1.30
CA SER A 382 -21.78 -16.09 -2.61
C SER A 382 -21.01 -16.88 -3.65
N GLU A 383 -21.63 -17.12 -4.80
CA GLU A 383 -20.98 -17.82 -5.89
C GLU A 383 -19.79 -17.00 -6.41
N GLU A 384 -19.92 -15.67 -6.48
CA GLU A 384 -18.87 -14.77 -6.93
C GLU A 384 -17.63 -14.81 -6.02
N ALA A 385 -17.80 -14.85 -4.69
CA ALA A 385 -16.67 -14.92 -3.76
C ALA A 385 -15.95 -16.26 -3.86
N MET A 386 -16.68 -17.36 -4.06
CA MET A 386 -16.09 -18.69 -4.25
C MET A 386 -15.33 -18.79 -5.57
N GLN A 387 -15.90 -18.26 -6.66
CA GLN A 387 -15.23 -18.19 -7.96
C GLN A 387 -13.95 -17.35 -7.87
N SER A 388 -14.01 -16.19 -7.22
CA SER A 388 -12.84 -15.33 -6.99
C SER A 388 -11.71 -16.07 -6.26
N ALA A 389 -12.05 -16.78 -5.18
CA ALA A 389 -11.09 -17.61 -4.45
C ALA A 389 -10.52 -18.77 -5.30
N LEU A 390 -11.34 -19.40 -6.15
CA LEU A 390 -10.86 -20.43 -7.08
C LEU A 390 -9.91 -19.84 -8.13
N PHE A 391 -10.22 -18.66 -8.68
CA PHE A 391 -9.36 -17.94 -9.62
C PHE A 391 -8.02 -17.58 -9.00
N ASP A 392 -7.97 -17.18 -7.74
CA ASP A 392 -6.71 -17.02 -7.01
C ASP A 392 -5.90 -18.31 -6.93
N GLY A 393 -6.57 -19.45 -6.75
CA GLY A 393 -5.96 -20.78 -6.83
C GLY A 393 -5.34 -21.07 -8.20
N ILE A 394 -6.10 -20.80 -9.27
CA ILE A 394 -5.67 -20.99 -10.66
C ILE A 394 -4.50 -20.06 -11.01
N ARG A 395 -4.54 -18.78 -10.64
CA ARG A 395 -3.42 -17.85 -10.83
C ARG A 395 -2.13 -18.34 -10.19
N ARG A 396 -2.23 -18.84 -8.95
CA ARG A 396 -1.06 -19.31 -8.18
C ARG A 396 -0.47 -20.61 -8.73
N LYS A 397 -1.30 -21.56 -9.16
CA LYS A 397 -0.83 -22.83 -9.76
C LYS A 397 -0.51 -22.68 -11.25
N GLY A 398 -1.03 -21.66 -11.92
CA GLY A 398 -0.86 -21.40 -13.34
C GLY A 398 -1.88 -22.13 -14.21
N VAL A 399 -2.37 -21.44 -15.25
CA VAL A 399 -3.31 -21.99 -16.25
C VAL A 399 -2.73 -23.20 -16.97
N ALA A 400 -1.41 -23.22 -17.16
CA ALA A 400 -0.69 -24.33 -17.78
C ALA A 400 -0.92 -25.68 -17.09
N ASN A 401 -1.14 -25.64 -15.77
CA ASN A 401 -1.25 -26.81 -14.90
C ASN A 401 -2.71 -27.26 -14.68
N LEU A 402 -3.70 -26.64 -15.34
CA LEU A 402 -5.09 -27.05 -15.20
C LEU A 402 -5.28 -28.54 -15.55
N PRO A 403 -5.98 -29.31 -14.71
CA PRO A 403 -6.12 -30.76 -14.91
C PRO A 403 -7.02 -31.13 -16.10
N CYS A 404 -7.81 -30.20 -16.65
CA CYS A 404 -8.65 -30.41 -17.84
C CYS A 404 -7.87 -30.40 -19.17
N TRP A 405 -6.58 -30.08 -19.17
CA TRP A 405 -5.80 -30.08 -20.41
C TRP A 405 -5.60 -31.50 -20.94
N THR A 406 -5.98 -31.71 -22.20
CA THR A 406 -5.72 -32.95 -22.96
C THR A 406 -4.77 -32.64 -24.11
N LYS A 407 -4.17 -33.67 -24.71
CA LYS A 407 -3.39 -33.49 -25.95
C LYS A 407 -4.22 -32.86 -27.07
N GLY A 408 -5.52 -33.14 -27.13
CA GLY A 408 -6.43 -32.58 -28.13
C GLY A 408 -6.69 -31.08 -27.91
N THR A 409 -6.96 -30.67 -26.67
CA THR A 409 -7.24 -29.27 -26.35
C THR A 409 -5.98 -28.40 -26.39
N ARG A 410 -4.81 -28.95 -26.06
CA ARG A 410 -3.51 -28.27 -26.29
C ARG A 410 -3.22 -28.06 -27.77
N ARG A 411 -3.54 -29.03 -28.64
CA ARG A 411 -3.44 -28.83 -30.10
C ARG A 411 -4.42 -27.78 -30.60
N LEU A 412 -5.64 -27.72 -30.06
CA LEU A 412 -6.61 -26.67 -30.39
C LEU A 412 -6.05 -25.30 -30.03
N GLN A 413 -5.58 -25.11 -28.80
CA GLN A 413 -4.93 -23.89 -28.33
C GLN A 413 -3.76 -23.48 -29.24
N ALA A 414 -2.86 -24.41 -29.56
CA ALA A 414 -1.70 -24.15 -30.41
C ALA A 414 -2.08 -23.66 -31.83
N ARG A 415 -3.19 -24.14 -32.39
CA ARG A 415 -3.69 -23.70 -33.71
C ARG A 415 -4.18 -22.25 -33.66
N ILE A 416 -4.91 -21.88 -32.61
CA ILE A 416 -5.43 -20.52 -32.41
C ILE A 416 -4.25 -19.56 -32.19
N ASP A 417 -3.33 -19.90 -31.29
CA ASP A 417 -2.13 -19.11 -31.01
C ASP A 417 -1.20 -18.99 -32.22
N PHE A 418 -1.15 -20.02 -33.07
CA PHE A 418 -0.45 -19.97 -34.35
C PHE A 418 -1.08 -18.92 -35.28
N LEU A 419 -2.40 -18.93 -35.46
CA LEU A 419 -3.07 -17.98 -36.36
C LEU A 419 -2.91 -16.54 -35.88
N ARG A 420 -2.97 -16.29 -34.57
CA ARG A 420 -2.66 -14.98 -34.00
C ARG A 420 -1.26 -14.49 -34.35
N ARG A 421 -0.24 -15.36 -34.27
CA ARG A 421 1.14 -15.02 -34.63
C ARG A 421 1.36 -14.87 -36.14
N ALA A 422 0.69 -15.70 -36.94
CA ALA A 422 0.87 -15.76 -38.39
C ALA A 422 0.05 -14.68 -39.15
N MET A 423 -1.00 -14.15 -38.51
CA MET A 423 -1.89 -13.14 -39.08
C MET A 423 -2.15 -12.02 -38.05
N PRO A 424 -1.10 -11.24 -37.69
CA PRO A 424 -1.26 -10.13 -36.74
C PRO A 424 -2.18 -9.02 -37.27
N ASP A 425 -2.29 -8.89 -38.59
CA ASP A 425 -3.14 -7.89 -39.28
C ASP A 425 -4.56 -8.42 -39.57
N ALA A 426 -4.99 -9.50 -38.92
CA ALA A 426 -6.36 -10.00 -39.06
C ALA A 426 -7.37 -9.03 -38.42
N GLU A 427 -8.47 -8.77 -39.11
CA GLU A 427 -9.60 -8.00 -38.59
C GLU A 427 -10.87 -8.87 -38.66
N PRO A 428 -11.47 -9.23 -37.51
CA PRO A 428 -10.98 -9.01 -36.14
C PRO A 428 -9.68 -9.81 -35.82
N PRO A 429 -8.93 -9.43 -34.76
CA PRO A 429 -7.72 -10.15 -34.38
C PRO A 429 -8.04 -11.47 -33.68
N TRP A 430 -7.20 -12.49 -33.92
CA TRP A 430 -7.31 -13.78 -33.23
C TRP A 430 -7.06 -13.63 -31.72
N PRO A 431 -7.80 -14.37 -30.87
CA PRO A 431 -7.70 -14.25 -29.42
C PRO A 431 -6.34 -14.69 -28.88
N ASP A 432 -5.93 -14.06 -27.78
CA ASP A 432 -4.81 -14.53 -26.96
C ASP A 432 -5.24 -15.69 -26.06
N VAL A 433 -5.13 -16.92 -26.56
CA VAL A 433 -5.42 -18.12 -25.79
C VAL A 433 -4.17 -18.80 -25.24
N SER A 434 -3.02 -18.13 -25.29
CA SER A 434 -1.80 -18.61 -24.67
C SER A 434 -1.99 -18.75 -23.16
N ASP A 435 -1.13 -19.52 -22.48
CA ASP A 435 -1.23 -19.70 -21.02
C ASP A 435 -1.17 -18.35 -20.28
N ASP A 436 -0.38 -17.39 -20.78
CA ASP A 436 -0.31 -16.02 -20.26
C ASP A 436 -1.56 -15.19 -20.61
N GLY A 437 -2.06 -15.29 -21.84
CA GLY A 437 -3.28 -14.60 -22.28
C GLY A 437 -4.52 -15.03 -21.50
N LEU A 438 -4.66 -16.34 -21.28
CA LEU A 438 -5.72 -16.91 -20.45
C LEU A 438 -5.58 -16.49 -18.99
N ALA A 439 -4.35 -16.42 -18.46
CA ALA A 439 -4.10 -15.98 -17.09
C ALA A 439 -4.40 -14.48 -16.89
N ALA A 440 -4.09 -13.64 -17.89
CA ALA A 440 -4.32 -12.20 -17.84
C ALA A 440 -5.80 -11.82 -17.79
N ARG A 441 -6.68 -12.64 -18.38
CA ARG A 441 -8.14 -12.41 -18.47
C ARG A 441 -8.93 -13.60 -17.93
N LEU A 442 -8.44 -14.20 -16.85
CA LEU A 442 -8.95 -15.46 -16.30
C LEU A 442 -10.46 -15.40 -15.99
N GLU A 443 -10.92 -14.34 -15.34
CA GLU A 443 -12.34 -14.15 -15.02
C GLU A 443 -13.20 -14.06 -16.27
N ASP A 444 -12.74 -13.41 -17.33
CA ASP A 444 -13.51 -13.22 -18.55
C ASP A 444 -13.75 -14.58 -19.23
N TRP A 445 -12.70 -15.39 -19.36
CA TRP A 445 -12.76 -16.66 -20.07
C TRP A 445 -13.47 -17.77 -19.29
N PHE A 446 -13.24 -17.84 -17.96
CA PHE A 446 -13.60 -19.03 -17.18
C PHE A 446 -14.86 -18.87 -16.33
N ARG A 447 -15.35 -17.66 -16.07
CA ARG A 447 -16.47 -17.39 -15.13
C ARG A 447 -17.74 -18.20 -15.42
N GLY A 448 -18.11 -18.36 -16.69
CA GLY A 448 -19.27 -19.15 -17.08
C GLY A 448 -19.12 -20.67 -16.87
N PHE A 449 -17.91 -21.17 -16.61
CA PHE A 449 -17.58 -22.60 -16.66
C PHE A 449 -17.17 -23.19 -15.30
N VAL A 450 -16.89 -22.37 -14.30
CA VAL A 450 -16.39 -22.81 -12.99
C VAL A 450 -17.47 -22.87 -11.88
N SER A 451 -18.74 -22.73 -12.24
CA SER A 451 -19.85 -22.80 -11.28
C SER A 451 -19.81 -24.08 -10.44
N GLY A 452 -20.01 -23.94 -9.12
CA GLY A 452 -19.97 -25.04 -8.16
C GLY A 452 -18.60 -25.71 -7.95
N MET A 453 -17.53 -25.22 -8.60
CA MET A 453 -16.19 -25.75 -8.41
C MET A 453 -15.51 -25.11 -7.21
N THR A 454 -15.04 -25.93 -6.27
CA THR A 454 -14.41 -25.47 -5.02
C THR A 454 -13.06 -26.10 -4.76
N ARG A 455 -12.66 -27.10 -5.54
CA ARG A 455 -11.38 -27.82 -5.36
C ARG A 455 -10.60 -27.84 -6.65
N TRP A 456 -9.27 -27.93 -6.56
CA TRP A 456 -8.42 -28.05 -7.74
C TRP A 456 -8.81 -29.24 -8.60
N ALA A 457 -9.11 -30.37 -7.98
CA ALA A 457 -9.58 -31.57 -8.66
C ALA A 457 -10.92 -31.37 -9.41
N HIS A 458 -11.80 -30.45 -8.98
CA HIS A 458 -13.06 -30.20 -9.69
C HIS A 458 -12.83 -29.61 -11.08
N LEU A 459 -11.70 -28.92 -11.29
CA LEU A 459 -11.31 -28.35 -12.58
C LEU A 459 -11.00 -29.41 -13.64
N GLU A 460 -10.86 -30.69 -13.26
CA GLU A 460 -10.71 -31.78 -14.24
C GLU A 460 -11.97 -31.92 -15.11
N ARG A 461 -13.14 -31.55 -14.55
CA ARG A 461 -14.44 -31.56 -15.25
C ARG A 461 -14.69 -30.30 -16.08
N LEU A 462 -13.77 -29.32 -16.05
CA LEU A 462 -13.89 -28.10 -16.82
C LEU A 462 -13.79 -28.41 -18.32
N ASP A 463 -14.79 -27.99 -19.11
CA ASP A 463 -14.71 -28.10 -20.56
C ASP A 463 -13.86 -26.96 -21.14
N ILE A 464 -12.54 -27.16 -21.12
CA ILE A 464 -11.59 -26.19 -21.67
C ILE A 464 -11.74 -26.01 -23.18
N ALA A 465 -12.31 -26.98 -23.91
CA ALA A 465 -12.58 -26.82 -25.33
C ALA A 465 -13.69 -25.79 -25.56
N ALA A 466 -14.75 -25.84 -24.74
CA ALA A 466 -15.82 -24.85 -24.78
C ALA A 466 -15.32 -23.44 -24.38
N VAL A 467 -14.39 -23.32 -23.42
CA VAL A 467 -13.73 -22.04 -23.10
C VAL A 467 -13.01 -21.46 -24.32
N LEU A 468 -12.23 -22.28 -25.04
CA LEU A 468 -11.55 -21.85 -26.26
C LEU A 468 -12.52 -21.49 -27.40
N ASP A 469 -13.66 -22.18 -27.49
CA ASP A 469 -14.69 -21.90 -28.49
C ASP A 469 -15.40 -20.57 -28.22
N VAL A 470 -15.67 -20.25 -26.94
CA VAL A 470 -16.17 -18.92 -26.55
C VAL A 470 -15.14 -17.85 -26.87
N ALA A 471 -13.86 -18.09 -26.60
CA ALA A 471 -12.80 -17.13 -26.92
C ALA A 471 -12.70 -16.81 -28.42
N LEU A 472 -12.88 -17.82 -29.28
CA LEU A 472 -12.99 -17.63 -30.72
C LEU A 472 -14.23 -16.81 -31.08
N SER A 473 -15.39 -17.19 -30.56
CA SER A 473 -16.68 -16.56 -30.87
C SER A 473 -16.70 -15.09 -30.48
N ASP A 474 -16.21 -14.75 -29.29
CA ASP A 474 -16.10 -13.38 -28.79
C ASP A 474 -15.12 -12.52 -29.62
N SER A 475 -14.16 -13.16 -30.26
CA SER A 475 -13.21 -12.51 -31.17
C SER A 475 -13.69 -12.48 -32.62
N GLY A 476 -14.93 -12.91 -32.89
CA GLY A 476 -15.52 -12.93 -34.24
C GLY A 476 -15.02 -14.05 -35.16
N HIS A 477 -14.41 -15.09 -34.60
CA HIS A 477 -13.92 -16.28 -35.31
C HIS A 477 -14.71 -17.53 -34.92
N ASP A 478 -14.63 -18.57 -35.74
CA ASP A 478 -15.24 -19.87 -35.45
C ASP A 478 -14.32 -21.05 -35.77
N ARG A 479 -14.76 -22.27 -35.42
CA ARG A 479 -14.00 -23.49 -35.71
C ARG A 479 -13.86 -23.78 -37.19
N ARG A 480 -14.81 -23.37 -38.04
CA ARG A 480 -14.76 -23.64 -39.48
C ARG A 480 -13.66 -22.82 -40.13
N GLU A 481 -13.53 -21.56 -39.73
CA GLU A 481 -12.43 -20.69 -40.14
C GLU A 481 -11.09 -21.22 -39.64
N LEU A 482 -11.01 -21.63 -38.37
CA LEU A 482 -9.80 -22.24 -37.79
C LEU A 482 -9.39 -23.52 -38.54
N ASP A 483 -10.34 -24.39 -38.89
CA ASP A 483 -10.11 -25.62 -39.66
C ASP A 483 -9.65 -25.33 -41.10
N ARG A 484 -10.13 -24.26 -41.72
CA ARG A 484 -9.69 -23.84 -43.05
C ARG A 484 -8.29 -23.22 -43.02
N LEU A 485 -7.99 -22.38 -42.04
CA LEU A 485 -6.74 -21.60 -41.99
C LEU A 485 -5.59 -22.33 -41.32
N ALA A 486 -5.86 -23.16 -40.31
CA ALA A 486 -4.88 -23.98 -39.62
C ALA A 486 -5.45 -25.40 -39.44
N PRO A 487 -5.57 -26.21 -40.51
CA PRO A 487 -6.18 -27.54 -40.44
C PRO A 487 -5.44 -28.48 -39.48
N SER A 488 -6.18 -29.38 -38.82
CA SER A 488 -5.59 -30.36 -37.91
C SER A 488 -4.86 -31.51 -38.62
N LYS A 489 -5.21 -31.76 -39.89
CA LYS A 489 -4.61 -32.77 -40.76
C LYS A 489 -4.44 -32.23 -42.18
N MET A 490 -3.53 -32.85 -42.94
CA MET A 490 -3.37 -32.64 -44.38
C MET A 490 -3.36 -33.97 -45.12
N ASP A 491 -3.93 -33.97 -46.32
CA ASP A 491 -3.80 -35.08 -47.24
C ASP A 491 -2.42 -35.08 -47.91
N VAL A 492 -1.84 -36.27 -48.07
CA VAL A 492 -0.65 -36.49 -48.88
C VAL A 492 -0.96 -37.40 -50.07
N PRO A 493 -0.17 -37.39 -51.16
CA PRO A 493 -0.49 -38.13 -52.38
C PRO A 493 -0.72 -39.64 -52.22
N SER A 494 -0.24 -40.27 -51.14
CA SER A 494 -0.53 -41.67 -50.82
C SER A 494 -1.98 -41.93 -50.41
N GLY A 495 -2.79 -40.89 -50.19
CA GLY A 495 -4.14 -40.94 -49.64
C GLY A 495 -4.19 -41.03 -48.10
N SER A 496 -3.05 -40.84 -47.42
CA SER A 496 -3.01 -40.77 -45.96
C SER A 496 -3.33 -39.36 -45.46
N GLU A 497 -4.02 -39.26 -44.33
CA GLU A 497 -4.17 -38.00 -43.58
C GLU A 497 -3.07 -37.87 -42.53
N ILE A 498 -2.22 -36.85 -42.64
CA ILE A 498 -1.12 -36.60 -41.72
C ILE A 498 -1.50 -35.46 -40.77
N THR A 499 -1.33 -35.68 -39.46
CA THR A 499 -1.59 -34.65 -38.44
C THR A 499 -0.59 -33.50 -38.57
N ILE A 500 -1.09 -32.27 -38.49
CA ILE A 500 -0.26 -31.05 -38.42
C ILE A 500 -0.18 -30.60 -36.96
N GLN A 501 1.05 -30.33 -36.51
CA GLN A 501 1.39 -29.79 -35.20
C GLN A 501 1.73 -28.29 -35.35
N TYR A 502 1.46 -27.48 -34.33
CA TYR A 502 1.49 -26.00 -34.40
C TYR A 502 2.26 -25.33 -33.25
N GLU A 503 2.72 -26.10 -32.28
CA GLU A 503 3.38 -25.64 -31.05
C GLU A 503 4.60 -24.75 -31.36
N GLU A 504 5.43 -25.17 -32.32
CA GLU A 504 6.63 -24.44 -32.78
C GLU A 504 6.42 -23.79 -34.17
N GLY A 505 5.17 -23.66 -34.61
CA GLY A 505 4.80 -23.40 -36.00
C GLY A 505 4.32 -24.67 -36.72
N PRO A 506 3.76 -24.57 -37.94
CA PRO A 506 3.10 -25.67 -38.60
C PRO A 506 4.13 -26.69 -39.11
N PHE A 507 4.08 -27.91 -38.60
CA PHE A 507 4.91 -29.01 -39.08
C PHE A 507 4.14 -30.33 -39.13
N CYS A 508 4.60 -31.25 -39.98
CA CYS A 508 4.07 -32.60 -40.04
C CYS A 508 5.20 -33.62 -40.11
N GLU A 509 4.91 -34.82 -39.58
CA GLU A 509 5.81 -35.97 -39.61
C GLU A 509 5.23 -37.01 -40.56
N VAL A 510 5.91 -37.21 -41.68
CA VAL A 510 5.39 -38.04 -42.79
C VAL A 510 6.50 -38.87 -43.40
N ARG A 511 6.21 -40.12 -43.73
CA ARG A 511 7.17 -40.97 -44.44
C ARG A 511 7.43 -40.42 -45.83
N LEU A 512 8.70 -40.33 -46.21
CA LEU A 512 9.14 -39.72 -47.47
C LEU A 512 8.40 -40.27 -48.70
N GLN A 513 8.20 -41.59 -48.73
CA GLN A 513 7.51 -42.32 -49.79
C GLN A 513 6.03 -41.96 -49.99
N GLU A 514 5.41 -41.34 -48.98
CA GLU A 514 4.02 -40.88 -49.05
C GLU A 514 3.90 -39.49 -49.70
N CYS A 515 5.03 -38.79 -49.89
CA CYS A 515 5.10 -37.47 -50.50
C CYS A 515 5.54 -37.49 -51.97
N PHE A 516 5.78 -38.65 -52.58
CA PHE A 516 6.11 -38.70 -54.02
C PHE A 516 4.97 -38.10 -54.86
N GLY A 517 5.32 -37.38 -55.92
CA GLY A 517 4.34 -36.61 -56.69
C GLY A 517 3.89 -35.29 -56.05
N MET A 518 4.33 -34.98 -54.81
CA MET A 518 4.01 -33.71 -54.16
C MET A 518 5.00 -32.62 -54.60
N LEU A 519 4.57 -31.79 -55.56
CA LEU A 519 5.45 -30.81 -56.23
C LEU A 519 5.75 -29.57 -55.37
N SER A 520 4.81 -29.15 -54.53
CA SER A 520 4.92 -27.94 -53.69
C SER A 520 4.66 -28.25 -52.22
N THR A 521 5.31 -27.50 -51.34
CA THR A 521 5.04 -27.57 -49.90
C THR A 521 3.66 -27.00 -49.59
N PRO A 522 2.80 -27.72 -48.84
CA PRO A 522 1.55 -27.16 -48.35
C PRO A 522 1.79 -25.90 -47.56
N LYS A 523 0.88 -24.93 -47.70
CA LYS A 523 0.91 -23.70 -46.92
C LYS A 523 -0.40 -23.54 -46.17
N VAL A 524 -0.31 -23.09 -44.93
CA VAL A 524 -1.42 -22.75 -44.03
C VAL A 524 -1.49 -21.23 -43.84
N ALA A 525 -2.45 -20.75 -43.04
CA ALA A 525 -2.73 -19.34 -42.82
C ALA A 525 -2.94 -18.58 -44.15
N ASN A 526 -3.81 -19.14 -45.01
CA ASN A 526 -4.13 -18.60 -46.34
C ASN A 526 -2.89 -18.45 -47.26
N GLY A 527 -2.00 -19.43 -47.25
CA GLY A 527 -0.82 -19.44 -48.11
C GLY A 527 0.41 -18.68 -47.57
N ARG A 528 0.33 -18.14 -46.35
CA ARG A 528 1.42 -17.35 -45.75
C ARG A 528 2.56 -18.21 -45.21
N VAL A 529 2.25 -19.32 -44.56
CA VAL A 529 3.25 -20.11 -43.82
C VAL A 529 3.37 -21.52 -44.40
N PRO A 530 4.55 -21.95 -44.89
CA PRO A 530 4.76 -23.33 -45.34
C PRO A 530 4.77 -24.29 -44.15
N VAL A 531 4.14 -25.46 -44.33
CA VAL A 531 4.21 -26.55 -43.35
C VAL A 531 5.60 -27.17 -43.43
N VAL A 532 6.32 -27.21 -42.31
CA VAL A 532 7.62 -27.86 -42.22
C VAL A 532 7.45 -29.37 -42.32
N MET A 533 8.00 -29.96 -43.38
CA MET A 533 7.95 -31.39 -43.67
C MET A 533 9.11 -32.08 -42.96
N ARG A 534 8.82 -32.81 -41.86
CA ARG A 534 9.77 -33.73 -41.22
C ARG A 534 9.61 -35.08 -41.91
N LEU A 535 10.42 -35.29 -42.95
CA LEU A 535 10.40 -36.50 -43.77
C LEU A 535 11.03 -37.65 -43.00
N LEU A 536 10.33 -38.78 -42.95
CA LEU A 536 10.70 -39.96 -42.20
C LEU A 536 11.08 -41.12 -43.12
N SER A 537 12.01 -41.94 -42.65
CA SER A 537 12.30 -43.28 -43.20
C SER A 537 11.11 -44.24 -43.01
N PRO A 538 11.13 -45.43 -43.65
CA PRO A 538 10.11 -46.46 -43.40
C PRO A 538 10.00 -46.89 -41.94
N ALA A 539 11.10 -46.78 -41.17
CA ALA A 539 11.15 -47.08 -39.74
C ALA A 539 10.81 -45.87 -38.85
N GLN A 540 10.13 -44.84 -39.39
CA GLN A 540 9.68 -43.64 -38.66
C GLN A 540 10.80 -42.78 -38.05
N ARG A 541 12.05 -42.96 -38.52
CA ARG A 541 13.18 -42.10 -38.14
C ARG A 541 13.28 -40.87 -39.04
N PRO A 542 13.53 -39.66 -38.52
CA PRO A 542 13.76 -38.46 -39.32
C PRO A 542 14.93 -38.63 -40.28
N VAL A 543 14.73 -38.27 -41.56
CA VAL A 543 15.78 -38.29 -42.59
C VAL A 543 16.07 -36.91 -43.17
N GLN A 544 15.06 -36.03 -43.20
CA GLN A 544 15.22 -34.65 -43.65
C GLN A 544 14.15 -33.78 -43.01
N VAL A 545 14.50 -32.53 -42.71
CA VAL A 545 13.53 -31.47 -42.38
C VAL A 545 13.59 -30.42 -43.49
N THR A 546 12.45 -30.05 -44.07
CA THR A 546 12.40 -29.02 -45.11
C THR A 546 11.13 -28.17 -45.05
N LYS A 547 11.26 -26.89 -45.35
CA LYS A 547 10.16 -25.94 -45.62
C LYS A 547 9.97 -25.64 -47.11
N ASP A 548 10.82 -26.24 -47.95
CA ASP A 548 10.80 -26.15 -49.40
C ASP A 548 11.03 -27.55 -50.00
N LEU A 549 9.92 -28.22 -50.22
CA LEU A 549 9.87 -29.57 -50.76
C LEU A 549 10.36 -29.63 -52.21
N ALA A 550 10.17 -28.55 -53.00
CA ALA A 550 10.59 -28.51 -54.40
C ALA A 550 12.12 -28.52 -54.52
N SER A 551 12.80 -27.70 -53.71
CA SER A 551 14.27 -27.68 -53.63
C SER A 551 14.80 -29.00 -53.05
N PHE A 552 14.13 -29.58 -52.05
CA PHE A 552 14.49 -30.90 -51.53
C PHE A 552 14.47 -31.98 -52.61
N TRP A 553 13.45 -32.04 -53.47
CA TRP A 553 13.38 -33.05 -54.52
C TRP A 553 14.50 -32.93 -55.55
N LYS A 554 14.93 -31.72 -55.87
CA LYS A 554 16.02 -31.48 -56.84
C LYS A 554 17.40 -31.79 -56.27
N GLU A 555 17.67 -31.34 -55.05
CA GLU A 555 19.03 -31.30 -54.50
C GLU A 555 19.26 -32.29 -53.36
N GLY A 556 18.28 -32.43 -52.45
CA GLY A 556 18.40 -33.26 -51.25
C GLY A 556 18.05 -34.73 -51.45
N TYR A 557 17.00 -35.02 -52.23
CA TYR A 557 16.51 -36.36 -52.45
C TYR A 557 17.54 -37.33 -53.03
N PRO A 558 18.39 -36.96 -54.02
CA PRO A 558 19.41 -37.87 -54.55
C PRO A 558 20.35 -38.44 -53.47
N LEU A 559 20.73 -37.62 -52.49
CA LEU A 559 21.57 -38.02 -51.35
C LEU A 559 20.81 -38.94 -50.38
N VAL A 560 19.60 -38.54 -49.99
CA VAL A 560 18.74 -39.34 -49.10
C VAL A 560 18.42 -40.69 -49.73
N ARG A 561 18.11 -40.71 -51.03
CA ARG A 561 17.84 -41.93 -51.80
C ARG A 561 19.01 -42.91 -51.75
N LYS A 562 20.25 -42.44 -51.88
CA LYS A 562 21.45 -43.30 -51.83
C LYS A 562 21.56 -44.04 -50.50
N ASP A 563 21.38 -43.34 -49.39
CA ASP A 563 21.40 -43.94 -48.04
C ASP A 563 20.18 -44.86 -47.83
N MET A 564 18.99 -44.41 -48.21
CA MET A 564 17.75 -45.17 -48.03
C MET A 564 17.70 -46.46 -48.87
N ARG A 565 18.27 -46.47 -50.08
CA ARG A 565 18.40 -47.71 -50.89
C ARG A 565 19.29 -48.74 -50.22
N GLY A 566 20.35 -48.31 -49.53
CA GLY A 566 21.24 -49.20 -48.78
C GLY A 566 20.57 -49.79 -47.54
N ARG A 567 19.90 -48.94 -46.74
CA ARG A 567 19.27 -49.37 -45.47
C ARG A 567 17.92 -50.07 -45.67
N TYR A 568 17.16 -49.71 -46.69
CA TYR A 568 15.80 -50.20 -46.95
C TYR A 568 15.62 -50.65 -48.41
N PRO A 569 16.35 -51.68 -48.89
CA PRO A 569 16.39 -52.06 -50.30
C PRO A 569 15.07 -52.60 -50.86
N LYS A 570 14.16 -53.08 -49.99
CA LYS A 570 12.85 -53.60 -50.39
C LYS A 570 11.85 -52.48 -50.74
N HIS A 571 12.07 -51.27 -50.24
CA HIS A 571 11.16 -50.13 -50.40
C HIS A 571 11.31 -49.43 -51.75
N TYR A 572 10.26 -48.72 -52.15
CA TYR A 572 10.21 -47.97 -53.40
C TYR A 572 10.98 -46.64 -53.31
N TRP A 573 12.08 -46.54 -54.06
CA TRP A 573 12.97 -45.37 -54.13
C TRP A 573 13.20 -44.94 -55.58
N PRO A 574 12.20 -44.29 -56.21
CA PRO A 574 12.23 -43.89 -57.62
C PRO A 574 13.42 -42.97 -57.95
N GLU A 575 13.83 -42.92 -59.22
CA GLU A 575 14.82 -41.94 -59.66
C GLU A 575 14.21 -40.55 -59.84
N ASP A 576 13.01 -40.51 -60.39
CA ASP A 576 12.20 -39.29 -60.48
C ASP A 576 11.13 -39.26 -59.37
N PRO A 577 11.31 -38.47 -58.29
CA PRO A 577 10.32 -38.34 -57.24
C PRO A 577 9.10 -37.47 -57.63
N PHE A 578 9.19 -36.71 -58.74
CA PHE A 578 8.14 -35.77 -59.16
C PHE A 578 6.95 -36.45 -59.83
N THR A 579 7.18 -37.56 -60.53
CA THR A 579 6.12 -38.33 -61.22
C THR A 579 5.83 -39.68 -60.57
N ALA A 580 6.58 -40.04 -59.53
CA ALA A 580 6.45 -41.32 -58.85
C ALA A 580 5.13 -41.46 -58.08
N VAL A 581 4.57 -42.66 -58.12
CA VAL A 581 3.36 -43.01 -57.37
C VAL A 581 3.68 -43.11 -55.88
N ALA A 582 3.10 -42.21 -55.09
CA ALA A 582 3.21 -42.27 -53.64
C ALA A 582 2.57 -43.54 -53.09
N THR A 583 3.17 -44.10 -52.03
CA THR A 583 2.64 -45.31 -51.41
C THR A 583 2.90 -45.35 -49.91
N ARG A 584 1.88 -45.76 -49.17
CA ARG A 584 1.99 -46.10 -47.75
C ARG A 584 2.53 -47.52 -47.50
N ARG A 585 2.65 -48.33 -48.56
CA ARG A 585 3.14 -49.72 -48.55
C ARG A 585 4.64 -49.76 -48.90
N VAL A 586 5.21 -50.96 -48.89
CA VAL A 586 6.63 -51.17 -49.29
C VAL A 586 6.85 -50.78 -50.77
N ARG A 587 5.87 -51.03 -51.64
CA ARG A 587 5.85 -50.61 -53.06
C ARG A 587 4.44 -50.18 -53.51
N PRO A 588 4.31 -49.40 -54.60
CA PRO A 588 3.01 -49.08 -55.20
C PRO A 588 2.27 -50.34 -55.67
N VAL A 589 0.95 -50.28 -55.72
CA VAL A 589 0.15 -51.31 -56.40
C VAL A 589 0.18 -50.94 -57.88
N GLY A 590 0.63 -51.88 -58.72
CA GLY A 590 0.74 -51.68 -60.17
C GLY A 590 -0.61 -51.56 -60.86
#